data_AF-A0A804P9E6-F1
#
_entry.id   AF-A0A804P9E6-F1
#
_cell.length_a   1.000
_cell.length_b   1.000
_cell.length_c   1.000
_cell.angle_alpha   90.00
_cell.angle_beta   90.00
_cell.angle_gamma   90.00
#
_symmetry.space_group_name_H-M   'P 1'
#
loop_
_entity.id
_entity.type
_entity.pdbx_description
1 polymer ?
#
loop_
_entity_poly.entity_id
_entity_poly.type
_entity_poly.pdbx_seq_one_letter_code
_entity_poly.pdbx_strand_id
1 'polypeptide(L)'
;MAAMTAYKYQAQALMRDYLLADPLVPYTSVLIGIVLCKMAYDFTRILSSFYFKGYTLLTKIQRIEWNNRGMSSAHAIFITAVSLYLVMSTDLFSDRVKGPITFRYSIISTSALGVSVGYFITDLAMIFWLYPSLGGMEYVLHHTVSLVAIAYTMLSGEGQFYTYMVLISETTTPEINLRWFLDTAGLKKSSAYLVNGILMFVAWLVARIFLFMYVFYHIYLHYGQCSL
;
A
#
# COMPACT_ATOMS: atom_id res chain seq x y z
N MET A 1 -37.68 9.10 14.81
CA MET A 1 -37.96 9.18 13.36
C MET A 1 -36.67 9.33 12.54
N ALA A 2 -35.78 10.27 12.85
CA ALA A 2 -34.50 10.47 12.14
C ALA A 2 -33.55 9.26 12.12
N ALA A 3 -33.41 8.54 13.24
CA ALA A 3 -32.56 7.35 13.33
C ALA A 3 -33.04 6.19 12.43
N MET A 4 -34.36 6.04 12.29
CA MET A 4 -34.96 5.01 11.44
C MET A 4 -34.79 5.34 9.95
N THR A 5 -34.83 6.62 9.60
CA THR A 5 -34.54 7.10 8.24
C THR A 5 -33.06 6.96 7.89
N ALA A 6 -32.16 7.24 8.85
CA ALA A 6 -30.73 7.03 8.69
C ALA A 6 -30.39 5.55 8.49
N TYR A 7 -30.95 4.66 9.33
CA TYR A 7 -30.81 3.21 9.18
C TYR A 7 -31.32 2.71 7.83
N LYS A 8 -32.48 3.21 7.39
CA LYS A 8 -33.06 2.82 6.10
C LYS A 8 -32.22 3.29 4.91
N TYR A 9 -31.65 4.49 4.99
CA TYR A 9 -30.72 5.02 3.99
C TYR A 9 -29.41 4.24 3.97
N GLN A 10 -28.87 3.90 5.14
CA GLN A 10 -27.65 3.11 5.30
C GLN A 10 -27.84 1.68 4.77
N ALA A 11 -28.97 1.04 5.07
CA ALA A 11 -29.33 -0.26 4.51
C ALA A 11 -29.55 -0.21 2.99
N GLN A 12 -30.16 0.86 2.46
CA GLN A 12 -30.37 1.02 1.02
C GLN A 12 -29.08 1.36 0.26
N ALA A 13 -28.17 2.14 0.85
CA ALA A 13 -26.86 2.41 0.28
C ALA A 13 -26.00 1.15 0.29
N LEU A 14 -25.94 0.45 1.43
CA LEU A 14 -25.26 -0.84 1.56
C LEU A 14 -25.79 -1.87 0.56
N MET A 15 -27.12 -1.98 0.42
CA MET A 15 -27.74 -2.92 -0.52
C MET A 15 -27.51 -2.52 -1.98
N ARG A 16 -27.52 -1.22 -2.30
CA ARG A 16 -27.24 -0.72 -3.65
C ARG A 16 -25.78 -0.95 -4.03
N ASP A 17 -24.85 -0.67 -3.13
CA ASP A 17 -23.42 -0.87 -3.39
C ASP A 17 -23.04 -2.35 -3.39
N TYR A 18 -23.68 -3.19 -2.57
CA TYR A 18 -23.53 -4.65 -2.60
C TYR A 18 -24.11 -5.29 -3.88
N LEU A 19 -25.21 -4.74 -4.42
CA LEU A 19 -25.83 -5.19 -5.66
C LEU A 19 -25.11 -4.65 -6.92
N LEU A 20 -24.41 -3.51 -6.82
CA LEU A 20 -23.69 -2.87 -7.93
C LEU A 20 -22.18 -3.12 -7.93
N ALA A 21 -21.59 -3.53 -6.80
CA ALA A 21 -20.24 -4.05 -6.74
C ALA A 21 -20.27 -5.42 -7.42
N ASP A 22 -19.76 -5.49 -8.65
CA ASP A 22 -19.52 -6.75 -9.31
C ASP A 22 -18.66 -7.61 -8.36
N PRO A 23 -19.19 -8.74 -7.85
CA PRO A 23 -18.49 -9.56 -6.85
C PRO A 23 -17.14 -10.06 -7.34
N LEU A 24 -16.84 -9.94 -8.64
CA LEU A 24 -15.56 -10.28 -9.25
C LEU A 24 -14.49 -9.21 -9.12
N VAL A 25 -14.83 -7.95 -8.85
CA VAL A 25 -13.86 -6.83 -8.83
C VAL A 25 -12.71 -7.06 -7.84
N PRO A 26 -12.96 -7.43 -6.56
CA PRO A 26 -11.86 -7.65 -5.61
C PRO A 26 -10.94 -8.78 -6.09
N TYR A 27 -11.51 -9.92 -6.49
CA TYR A 27 -10.73 -11.10 -6.89
C TYR A 27 -9.93 -10.90 -8.17
N THR A 28 -10.54 -10.29 -9.19
CA THR A 28 -9.85 -9.95 -10.44
C THR A 28 -8.73 -8.94 -10.19
N SER A 29 -8.94 -7.97 -9.31
CA SER A 29 -7.91 -6.99 -8.92
C SER A 29 -6.74 -7.63 -8.17
N VAL A 30 -6.97 -8.64 -7.33
CA VAL A 30 -5.90 -9.43 -6.70
C VAL A 30 -5.05 -10.14 -7.74
N LEU A 31 -5.68 -10.81 -8.71
CA LEU A 31 -4.96 -11.48 -9.80
C LEU A 31 -4.16 -10.49 -10.65
N ILE A 32 -4.74 -9.33 -10.97
CA ILE A 32 -4.04 -8.24 -11.65
C ILE A 32 -2.83 -7.79 -10.82
N GLY A 33 -2.97 -7.63 -9.50
CA GLY A 33 -1.87 -7.28 -8.61
C GLY A 33 -0.70 -8.27 -8.67
N ILE A 34 -0.98 -9.58 -8.65
CA ILE A 34 0.05 -10.62 -8.77
C ILE A 34 0.77 -10.53 -10.13
N VAL A 35 0.02 -10.35 -11.22
CA VAL A 35 0.59 -10.20 -12.56
C VAL A 35 1.46 -8.94 -12.65
N LEU A 36 0.99 -7.80 -12.14
CA LEU A 36 1.74 -6.55 -12.10
C LEU A 36 3.03 -6.69 -11.29
N CYS A 37 3.00 -7.44 -10.18
CA CYS A 37 4.20 -7.73 -9.39
C CYS A 37 5.23 -8.49 -10.22
N LYS A 38 4.81 -9.54 -10.93
CA LYS A 38 5.70 -10.30 -11.82
C LYS A 38 6.29 -9.41 -12.92
N MET A 39 5.46 -8.56 -13.53
CA MET A 39 5.89 -7.60 -14.56
C MET A 39 6.90 -6.60 -14.00
N ALA A 40 6.65 -6.01 -12.82
CA ALA A 40 7.55 -5.06 -12.18
C ALA A 40 8.88 -5.70 -11.79
N TYR A 41 8.85 -6.94 -11.30
CA TYR A 41 10.05 -7.73 -11.01
C TYR A 41 10.89 -7.97 -12.28
N ASP A 42 10.25 -8.44 -13.36
CA ASP A 42 10.94 -8.71 -14.63
C ASP A 42 11.46 -7.43 -15.27
N PHE A 43 10.69 -6.34 -15.22
CA PHE A 43 11.10 -5.03 -15.70
C PHE A 43 12.32 -4.53 -14.93
N THR A 44 12.32 -4.63 -13.60
CA THR A 44 13.48 -4.28 -12.76
C THR A 44 14.69 -5.09 -13.16
N ARG A 45 14.54 -6.41 -13.35
CA ARG A 45 15.62 -7.30 -13.77
C ARG A 45 16.21 -6.90 -15.12
N ILE A 46 15.35 -6.65 -16.11
CA ILE A 46 15.75 -6.27 -17.47
C ILE A 46 16.47 -4.92 -17.44
N LEU A 47 15.84 -3.90 -16.86
CA LEU A 47 16.41 -2.56 -16.73
C LEU A 47 17.77 -2.61 -16.02
N SER A 48 17.84 -3.33 -14.90
CA SER A 48 19.07 -3.45 -14.12
C SER A 48 20.19 -4.14 -14.90
N SER A 49 19.87 -5.17 -15.68
CA SER A 49 20.87 -5.88 -16.50
C SER A 49 21.48 -5.02 -17.62
N PHE A 50 20.73 -4.06 -18.15
CA PHE A 50 21.21 -3.17 -19.21
C PHE A 50 21.97 -1.95 -18.66
N TYR A 51 21.48 -1.34 -17.59
CA TYR A 51 21.98 -0.04 -17.12
C TYR A 51 22.95 -0.14 -15.94
N PHE A 52 22.93 -1.23 -15.16
CA PHE A 52 23.77 -1.37 -13.97
C PHE A 52 24.80 -2.49 -14.15
N LYS A 53 26.03 -2.13 -14.54
CA LYS A 53 27.13 -3.10 -14.71
C LYS A 53 27.40 -3.94 -13.45
N GLY A 54 27.18 -3.36 -12.26
CA GLY A 54 27.33 -4.07 -10.99
C GLY A 54 26.29 -5.16 -10.76
N TYR A 55 25.12 -5.08 -11.41
CA TYR A 55 24.01 -6.03 -11.22
C TYR A 55 24.39 -7.46 -11.65
N THR A 56 25.16 -7.62 -12.72
CA THR A 56 25.59 -8.95 -13.20
C THR A 56 26.63 -9.61 -12.29
N LEU A 57 27.33 -8.81 -11.48
CA LEU A 57 28.33 -9.27 -10.50
C LEU A 57 27.70 -9.69 -9.16
N LEU A 58 26.43 -9.34 -8.92
CA LEU A 58 25.73 -9.70 -7.70
C LEU A 58 25.49 -11.22 -7.59
N THR A 59 25.55 -11.71 -6.36
CA THR A 59 25.18 -13.11 -6.07
C THR A 59 23.73 -13.39 -6.48
N LYS A 60 23.38 -14.68 -6.63
CA LYS A 60 22.00 -15.08 -6.98
C LYS A 60 20.97 -14.50 -5.99
N ILE A 61 21.27 -14.54 -4.69
CA ILE A 61 20.38 -14.03 -3.64
C ILE A 61 20.26 -12.51 -3.72
N GLN A 62 21.38 -11.78 -3.84
CA GLN A 62 21.35 -10.33 -3.98
C GLN A 62 20.59 -9.85 -5.22
N ARG A 63 20.66 -10.58 -6.35
CA ARG A 63 19.85 -10.25 -7.54
C ARG A 63 18.36 -10.46 -7.29
N ILE A 64 17.98 -11.49 -6.55
CA ILE A 64 16.58 -11.70 -6.19
C ILE A 64 16.09 -10.58 -5.28
N GLU A 65 16.85 -10.23 -4.23
CA GLU A 65 16.52 -9.10 -3.35
C GLU A 65 16.45 -7.78 -4.14
N TRP A 66 17.40 -7.53 -5.04
CA TRP A 66 17.43 -6.34 -5.89
C TRP A 66 16.15 -6.21 -6.72
N ASN A 67 15.73 -7.29 -7.38
CA ASN A 67 14.50 -7.28 -8.18
C ASN A 67 13.25 -7.18 -7.31
N ASN A 68 13.25 -7.81 -6.13
CA ASN A 68 12.16 -7.71 -5.16
C ASN A 68 11.96 -6.27 -4.68
N ARG A 69 13.06 -5.56 -4.38
CA ARG A 69 13.06 -4.14 -4.01
C ARG A 69 12.56 -3.22 -5.13
N GLY A 70 12.84 -3.57 -6.40
CA GLY A 70 12.29 -2.81 -7.53
C GLY A 70 10.78 -3.00 -7.65
N MET A 71 10.30 -4.24 -7.51
CA MET A 71 8.87 -4.56 -7.47
C MET A 71 8.16 -3.84 -6.32
N SER A 72 8.69 -3.88 -5.10
CA SER A 72 8.10 -3.18 -3.94
C SER A 72 8.12 -1.67 -4.09
N SER A 73 9.18 -1.11 -4.67
CA SER A 73 9.20 0.34 -5.00
C SER A 73 8.10 0.71 -5.99
N ALA A 74 7.84 -0.12 -7.00
CA ALA A 74 6.79 0.14 -7.99
C ALA A 74 5.39 0.10 -7.36
N HIS A 75 5.11 -0.89 -6.50
CA HIS A 75 3.86 -0.95 -5.75
C HIS A 75 3.72 0.24 -4.80
N ALA A 76 4.75 0.58 -4.04
CA ALA A 76 4.74 1.68 -3.10
C ALA A 76 4.42 3.02 -3.77
N ILE A 77 5.02 3.30 -4.94
CA ILE A 77 4.70 4.49 -5.75
C ILE A 77 3.23 4.47 -6.20
N PHE A 78 2.77 3.33 -6.74
CA PHE A 78 1.39 3.17 -7.19
C PHE A 78 0.39 3.42 -6.07
N ILE A 79 0.53 2.72 -4.94
CA ILE A 79 -0.46 2.78 -3.87
C ILE A 79 -0.42 4.12 -3.16
N THR A 80 0.75 4.74 -3.00
CA THR A 80 0.88 6.10 -2.45
C THR A 80 0.13 7.10 -3.34
N ALA A 81 0.36 7.06 -4.65
CA ALA A 81 -0.28 7.98 -5.60
C ALA A 81 -1.81 7.82 -5.59
N VAL A 82 -2.31 6.58 -5.61
CA VAL A 82 -3.75 6.30 -5.53
C VAL A 82 -4.33 6.73 -4.18
N SER A 83 -3.62 6.49 -3.08
CA SER A 83 -4.05 6.90 -1.73
C SER A 83 -4.22 8.41 -1.64
N LEU A 84 -3.21 9.17 -2.09
CA LEU A 84 -3.26 10.64 -2.12
C LEU A 84 -4.40 11.13 -3.02
N TYR A 85 -4.57 10.53 -4.20
CA TYR A 85 -5.66 10.87 -5.11
C TYR A 85 -7.03 10.66 -4.46
N LEU A 86 -7.28 9.48 -3.88
CA LEU A 86 -8.57 9.16 -3.27
C LEU A 86 -8.85 10.02 -2.03
N VAL A 87 -7.87 10.19 -1.15
CA VAL A 87 -8.02 10.93 0.11
C VAL A 87 -8.11 12.44 -0.10
N MET A 88 -7.27 13.01 -0.98
CA MET A 88 -7.12 14.47 -1.08
C MET A 88 -7.85 15.07 -2.27
N SER A 89 -8.04 14.30 -3.36
CA SER A 89 -8.51 14.84 -4.64
C SER A 89 -9.92 14.40 -5.02
N THR A 90 -10.49 13.40 -4.33
CA THR A 90 -11.87 12.95 -4.59
C THR A 90 -12.82 13.27 -3.45
N ASP A 91 -14.12 13.36 -3.75
CA ASP A 91 -15.15 13.55 -2.73
C ASP A 91 -15.44 12.27 -1.92
N LEU A 92 -14.84 11.12 -2.26
CA LEU A 92 -15.12 9.82 -1.63
C LEU A 92 -15.02 9.88 -0.09
N PHE A 93 -14.00 10.58 0.40
CA PHE A 93 -13.70 10.73 1.82
C PHE A 93 -13.90 12.16 2.34
N SER A 94 -14.63 13.00 1.59
CA SER A 94 -14.90 14.39 1.98
C SER A 94 -15.98 14.48 3.07
N ASP A 95 -15.86 15.45 3.97
CA ASP A 95 -16.89 15.78 4.96
C ASP A 95 -18.23 16.21 4.33
N ARG A 96 -18.23 16.58 3.05
CA ARG A 96 -19.44 16.95 2.29
C ARG A 96 -20.37 15.77 2.05
N VAL A 97 -19.82 14.56 1.96
CA VAL A 97 -20.62 13.34 1.76
C VAL A 97 -21.24 12.95 3.11
N LYS A 98 -22.52 12.57 3.09
CA LYS A 98 -23.26 12.15 4.30
C LYS A 98 -22.99 10.67 4.62
N GLY A 99 -23.06 10.32 5.90
CA GLY A 99 -22.85 8.96 6.40
C GLY A 99 -21.47 8.77 7.03
N PRO A 100 -21.21 7.64 7.71
CA PRO A 100 -19.95 7.45 8.40
C PRO A 100 -18.81 7.21 7.41
N ILE A 101 -17.64 7.83 7.63
CA ILE A 101 -16.48 7.76 6.71
C ILE A 101 -15.90 6.35 6.63
N THR A 102 -16.11 5.55 7.68
CA THR A 102 -15.67 4.16 7.80
C THR A 102 -16.38 3.20 6.86
N PHE A 103 -17.56 3.54 6.33
CA PHE A 103 -18.31 2.66 5.42
C PHE A 103 -18.30 3.15 3.96
N ARG A 104 -17.39 4.08 3.63
CA ARG A 104 -17.31 4.65 2.28
C ARG A 104 -16.26 3.92 1.47
N TYR A 105 -16.66 3.47 0.28
CA TYR A 105 -15.80 2.85 -0.70
C TYR A 105 -16.34 3.06 -2.11
N SER A 106 -15.56 2.68 -3.11
CA SER A 106 -15.91 2.72 -4.52
C SER A 106 -15.27 1.53 -5.24
N ILE A 107 -15.72 1.23 -6.46
CA ILE A 107 -15.08 0.21 -7.30
C ILE A 107 -13.60 0.50 -7.48
N ILE A 108 -13.21 1.76 -7.75
CA ILE A 108 -11.81 2.16 -7.98
C ILE A 108 -10.97 1.92 -6.73
N SER A 109 -11.50 2.29 -5.55
CA SER A 109 -10.79 2.11 -4.30
C SER A 109 -10.67 0.63 -3.94
N THR A 110 -11.76 -0.14 -4.01
CA THR A 110 -11.70 -1.60 -3.80
C THR A 110 -10.74 -2.29 -4.78
N SER A 111 -10.71 -1.90 -6.05
CA SER A 111 -9.75 -2.43 -7.03
C SER A 111 -8.29 -2.12 -6.66
N ALA A 112 -7.99 -0.89 -6.23
CA ALA A 112 -6.63 -0.52 -5.83
C ALA A 112 -6.15 -1.25 -4.57
N LEU A 113 -7.05 -1.49 -3.60
CA LEU A 113 -6.75 -2.38 -2.47
C LEU A 113 -6.53 -3.82 -2.94
N GLY A 114 -7.31 -4.32 -3.91
CA GLY A 114 -7.09 -5.64 -4.49
C GLY A 114 -5.75 -5.82 -5.16
N VAL A 115 -5.31 -4.84 -5.95
CA VAL A 115 -3.93 -4.82 -6.48
C VAL A 115 -2.90 -4.90 -5.36
N SER A 116 -3.13 -4.19 -4.25
CA SER A 116 -2.24 -4.22 -3.09
C SER A 116 -2.26 -5.55 -2.35
N VAL A 117 -3.42 -6.20 -2.20
CA VAL A 117 -3.51 -7.56 -1.64
C VAL A 117 -2.70 -8.54 -2.49
N GLY A 118 -2.81 -8.47 -3.83
CA GLY A 118 -2.00 -9.28 -4.74
C GLY A 118 -0.49 -9.07 -4.57
N TYR A 119 -0.08 -7.82 -4.35
CA TYR A 119 1.30 -7.48 -3.98
C TYR A 119 1.72 -8.10 -2.65
N PHE A 120 0.97 -7.87 -1.57
CA PHE A 120 1.33 -8.38 -0.24
C PHE A 120 1.37 -9.91 -0.20
N ILE A 121 0.52 -10.62 -0.96
CA ILE A 121 0.59 -12.08 -1.13
C ILE A 121 1.91 -12.46 -1.81
N THR A 122 2.25 -11.79 -2.91
CA THR A 122 3.46 -12.09 -3.68
C THR A 122 4.72 -11.84 -2.85
N ASP A 123 4.81 -10.71 -2.17
CA ASP A 123 5.98 -10.34 -1.36
C ASP A 123 6.11 -11.24 -0.13
N LEU A 124 5.00 -11.55 0.56
CA LEU A 124 5.01 -12.49 1.69
C LEU A 124 5.43 -13.90 1.26
N ALA A 125 4.97 -14.37 0.10
CA ALA A 125 5.40 -15.65 -0.45
C ALA A 125 6.91 -15.67 -0.76
N MET A 126 7.45 -14.58 -1.29
CA MET A 126 8.90 -14.45 -1.53
C MET A 126 9.70 -14.42 -0.23
N ILE A 127 9.22 -13.67 0.78
CA ILE A 127 9.83 -13.63 2.12
C ILE A 127 9.90 -15.02 2.73
N PHE A 128 8.81 -15.79 2.70
CA PHE A 128 8.81 -17.17 3.22
C PHE A 128 9.72 -18.09 2.43
N TRP A 129 9.70 -18.03 1.09
CA TRP A 129 10.50 -18.90 0.24
C TRP A 129 12.01 -18.69 0.41
N LEU A 130 12.41 -17.46 0.73
CA LEU A 130 13.82 -17.05 0.82
C LEU A 130 14.26 -16.75 2.25
N TYR A 131 13.42 -17.04 3.24
CA TYR A 131 13.70 -16.78 4.66
C TYR A 131 15.01 -17.46 5.10
N PRO A 132 15.89 -16.79 5.85
CA PRO A 132 15.83 -15.41 6.34
C PRO A 132 16.52 -14.38 5.42
N SER A 133 16.82 -14.73 4.17
CA SER A 133 17.66 -13.93 3.27
C SER A 133 17.03 -12.61 2.80
N LEU A 134 15.69 -12.52 2.75
CA LEU A 134 14.98 -11.31 2.34
C LEU A 134 14.49 -10.44 3.51
N GLY A 135 14.59 -10.92 4.75
CA GLY A 135 14.10 -10.23 5.94
C GLY A 135 13.93 -11.15 7.14
N GLY A 136 13.92 -10.57 8.34
CA GLY A 136 13.68 -11.29 9.59
C GLY A 136 12.19 -11.48 9.89
N MET A 137 11.91 -11.96 11.11
CA MET A 137 10.54 -12.23 11.57
C MET A 137 9.68 -10.96 11.62
N GLU A 138 10.29 -9.80 11.81
CA GLU A 138 9.63 -8.49 11.75
C GLU A 138 8.97 -8.23 10.39
N TYR A 139 9.60 -8.66 9.29
CA TYR A 139 9.02 -8.54 7.95
C TYR A 139 7.85 -9.48 7.76
N VAL A 140 7.96 -10.73 8.25
CA VAL A 140 6.88 -11.72 8.20
C VAL A 140 5.65 -11.20 8.94
N LEU A 141 5.83 -10.72 10.17
CA LEU A 141 4.74 -10.19 10.99
C LEU A 141 4.12 -8.95 10.36
N HIS A 142 4.95 -7.99 9.92
CA HIS A 142 4.48 -6.77 9.28
C HIS A 142 3.65 -7.04 8.03
N HIS A 143 4.15 -7.89 7.12
CA HIS A 143 3.44 -8.20 5.88
C HIS A 143 2.18 -9.04 6.13
N THR A 144 2.20 -9.95 7.12
CA THR A 144 1.02 -10.75 7.46
C THR A 144 -0.10 -9.87 8.03
N VAL A 145 0.22 -8.99 9.00
CA VAL A 145 -0.78 -8.07 9.59
C VAL A 145 -1.31 -7.10 8.53
N SER A 146 -0.44 -6.57 7.68
CA SER A 146 -0.84 -5.67 6.59
C SER A 146 -1.73 -6.38 5.57
N LEU A 147 -1.38 -7.61 5.17
CA LEU A 147 -2.18 -8.41 4.25
C LEU A 147 -3.59 -8.66 4.80
N VAL A 148 -3.69 -9.08 6.07
CA VAL A 148 -5.00 -9.34 6.70
C VAL A 148 -5.83 -8.06 6.78
N ALA A 149 -5.23 -6.94 7.21
CA ALA A 149 -5.94 -5.67 7.32
C ALA A 149 -6.43 -5.15 5.95
N ILE A 150 -5.56 -5.13 4.94
CA ILE A 150 -5.91 -4.65 3.60
C ILE A 150 -6.93 -5.57 2.94
N ALA A 151 -6.79 -6.90 3.06
CA ALA A 151 -7.75 -7.86 2.53
C ALA A 151 -9.12 -7.72 3.21
N TYR A 152 -9.16 -7.52 4.52
CA TYR A 152 -10.39 -7.25 5.24
C TYR A 152 -11.08 -5.98 4.70
N THR A 153 -10.38 -4.85 4.66
CA THR A 153 -10.96 -3.58 4.17
C THR A 153 -11.37 -3.58 2.70
N MET A 154 -10.68 -4.37 1.87
CA MET A 154 -11.06 -4.61 0.49
C MET A 154 -12.38 -5.39 0.40
N LEU A 155 -12.51 -6.48 1.16
CA LEU A 155 -13.66 -7.40 1.07
C LEU A 155 -14.90 -6.86 1.77
N SER A 156 -14.75 -6.17 2.90
CA SER A 156 -15.88 -5.59 3.64
C SER A 156 -16.31 -4.23 3.10
N GLY A 157 -15.40 -3.51 2.41
CA GLY A 157 -15.61 -2.10 2.08
C GLY A 157 -15.48 -1.14 3.28
N GLU A 158 -15.15 -1.69 4.45
CA GLU A 158 -15.05 -0.93 5.69
C GLU A 158 -13.62 -0.45 5.93
N GLY A 159 -13.47 0.73 6.56
CA GLY A 159 -12.20 1.28 6.99
C GLY A 159 -11.29 1.76 5.86
N GLN A 160 -11.74 1.78 4.59
CA GLN A 160 -10.88 2.12 3.45
C GLN A 160 -10.19 3.47 3.60
N PHE A 161 -10.86 4.50 4.15
CA PHE A 161 -10.25 5.80 4.43
C PHE A 161 -8.97 5.66 5.25
N TYR A 162 -9.03 4.98 6.39
CA TYR A 162 -7.89 4.80 7.28
C TYR A 162 -6.84 3.88 6.67
N THR A 163 -7.25 2.85 5.93
CA THR A 163 -6.32 2.00 5.16
C THR A 163 -5.51 2.84 4.17
N TYR A 164 -6.16 3.72 3.39
CA TYR A 164 -5.44 4.61 2.46
C TYR A 164 -4.55 5.62 3.16
N MET A 165 -5.00 6.17 4.28
CA MET A 165 -4.16 7.05 5.11
C MET A 165 -2.90 6.32 5.59
N VAL A 166 -3.01 5.06 6.03
CA VAL A 166 -1.85 4.25 6.40
C VAL A 166 -0.99 3.93 5.17
N LEU A 167 -1.59 3.62 4.02
CA LEU A 167 -0.86 3.29 2.78
C LEU A 167 -0.09 4.46 2.17
N ILE A 168 -0.42 5.73 2.49
CA ILE A 168 0.44 6.88 2.16
C ILE A 168 1.83 6.72 2.77
N SER A 169 1.97 6.00 3.90
CA SER A 169 3.29 5.76 4.52
C SER A 169 4.22 4.86 3.70
N GLU A 170 3.70 4.14 2.70
CA GLU A 170 4.50 3.43 1.69
C GLU A 170 5.34 4.38 0.85
N THR A 171 5.06 5.69 0.86
CA THR A 171 5.91 6.72 0.21
C THR A 171 7.34 6.73 0.71
N THR A 172 7.68 6.02 1.79
CA THR A 172 9.04 5.90 2.33
C THR A 172 9.80 4.68 1.79
N THR A 173 9.09 3.71 1.24
CA THR A 173 9.63 2.43 0.74
C THR A 173 10.56 2.63 -0.46
N PRO A 174 10.24 3.46 -1.48
CA PRO A 174 11.15 3.73 -2.60
C PRO A 174 12.49 4.32 -2.16
N GLU A 175 12.50 5.19 -1.15
CA GLU A 175 13.70 5.86 -0.63
C GLU A 175 14.57 4.88 0.15
N ILE A 176 13.96 4.00 0.95
CA ILE A 176 14.65 2.91 1.65
C ILE A 176 15.30 1.96 0.63
N ASN A 177 14.56 1.58 -0.41
CA ASN A 177 15.07 0.72 -1.48
C ASN A 177 16.17 1.40 -2.31
N LEU A 178 16.02 2.68 -2.64
CA LEU A 178 17.04 3.46 -3.33
C LEU A 178 18.33 3.55 -2.51
N ARG A 179 18.21 3.76 -1.20
CA ARG A 179 19.35 3.76 -0.28
C ARG A 179 20.09 2.44 -0.33
N TRP A 180 19.35 1.33 -0.29
CA TRP A 180 19.91 -0.02 -0.40
C TRP A 180 20.58 -0.24 -1.75
N PHE A 181 19.96 0.16 -2.87
CA PHE A 181 20.57 0.05 -4.20
C PHE A 181 21.89 0.80 -4.30
N LEU A 182 21.95 2.02 -3.77
CA LEU A 182 23.17 2.82 -3.73
C LEU A 182 24.26 2.15 -2.88
N ASP A 183 23.91 1.58 -1.73
CA ASP A 183 24.85 0.84 -0.88
C ASP A 183 25.39 -0.41 -1.59
N THR A 184 24.50 -1.25 -2.12
CA THR A 184 24.86 -2.46 -2.85
C THR A 184 25.68 -2.17 -4.10
N ALA A 185 25.49 -1.00 -4.73
CA ALA A 185 26.32 -0.53 -5.84
C ALA A 185 27.68 0.07 -5.41
N GLY A 186 28.01 0.09 -4.11
CA GLY A 186 29.25 0.65 -3.58
C GLY A 186 29.26 2.18 -3.50
N LEU A 187 28.09 2.84 -3.57
CA LEU A 187 27.94 4.29 -3.66
C LEU A 187 27.62 4.96 -2.32
N LYS A 188 27.90 4.32 -1.17
CA LYS A 188 27.66 4.89 0.18
C LYS A 188 28.30 6.26 0.42
N LYS A 189 29.43 6.56 -0.23
CA LYS A 189 30.16 7.83 -0.09
C LYS A 189 29.72 8.91 -1.09
N SER A 190 28.74 8.63 -1.94
CA SER A 190 28.26 9.56 -2.96
C SER A 190 27.32 10.63 -2.39
N SER A 191 27.26 11.79 -3.05
CA SER A 191 26.27 12.83 -2.74
C SER A 191 24.83 12.32 -2.91
N ALA A 192 24.58 11.40 -3.86
CA ALA A 192 23.28 10.77 -4.06
C ALA A 192 22.81 10.00 -2.81
N TYR A 193 23.71 9.26 -2.15
CA TYR A 193 23.41 8.53 -0.92
C TYR A 193 23.13 9.47 0.27
N LEU A 194 23.81 10.62 0.33
CA LEU A 194 23.55 11.65 1.34
C LEU A 194 22.17 12.31 1.11
N VAL A 195 21.90 12.79 -0.12
CA VAL A 195 20.64 13.44 -0.48
C VAL A 195 19.46 12.50 -0.28
N ASN A 196 19.55 11.25 -0.72
CA ASN A 196 18.54 10.23 -0.44
C ASN A 196 18.31 10.06 1.07
N GLY A 197 19.36 10.07 1.89
CA GLY A 197 19.22 9.97 3.34
C GLY A 197 18.41 11.13 3.96
N ILE A 198 18.64 12.35 3.48
CA ILE A 198 17.88 13.54 3.91
C ILE A 198 16.42 13.42 3.48
N LEU A 199 16.17 13.08 2.21
CA LEU A 199 14.81 12.91 1.67
C LEU A 199 14.04 11.81 2.41
N MET A 200 14.70 10.67 2.66
CA MET A 200 14.12 9.55 3.41
C MET A 200 13.72 9.98 4.83
N PHE A 201 14.55 10.77 5.51
CA PHE A 201 14.22 11.29 6.85
C PHE A 201 13.01 12.23 6.82
N VAL A 202 12.96 13.17 5.87
CA VAL A 202 11.83 14.09 5.72
C VAL A 202 10.55 13.33 5.38
N ALA A 203 10.60 12.42 4.42
CA ALA A 203 9.46 11.58 4.04
C ALA A 203 8.96 10.75 5.23
N TRP A 204 9.87 10.15 6.01
CA TRP A 204 9.54 9.42 7.23
C TRP A 204 8.84 10.30 8.26
N LEU A 205 9.37 11.50 8.52
CA LEU A 205 8.77 12.42 9.49
C LEU A 205 7.35 12.80 9.10
N VAL A 206 7.14 13.17 7.83
CA VAL A 206 5.81 13.56 7.34
C VAL A 206 4.85 12.37 7.33
N ALA A 207 5.23 11.28 6.66
CA ALA A 207 4.32 10.18 6.36
C ALA A 207 4.14 9.18 7.51
N ARG A 208 5.05 9.12 8.49
CA ARG A 208 4.97 8.17 9.62
C ARG A 208 4.79 8.84 10.97
N ILE A 209 5.12 10.12 11.14
CA ILE A 209 4.87 10.85 12.40
C ILE A 209 3.68 11.79 12.27
N PHE A 210 3.75 12.79 11.39
CA PHE A 210 2.68 13.79 11.28
C PHE A 210 1.36 13.19 10.78
N LEU A 211 1.44 12.33 9.76
CA LEU A 211 0.26 11.63 9.24
C LEU A 211 -0.41 10.75 10.29
N PHE A 212 0.34 9.99 11.08
CA PHE A 212 -0.22 9.12 12.10
C PHE A 212 -0.82 9.90 13.27
N MET A 213 -0.21 11.03 13.67
CA MET A 213 -0.84 11.94 14.63
C MET A 213 -2.22 12.41 14.13
N TYR A 214 -2.31 12.79 12.85
CA TYR A 214 -3.59 13.14 12.24
C TYR A 214 -4.57 11.95 12.22
N VAL A 215 -4.12 10.75 11.82
CA VAL A 215 -4.98 9.56 11.79
C VAL A 215 -5.57 9.27 13.17
N PHE A 216 -4.76 9.27 14.24
CA PHE A 216 -5.26 9.01 15.58
C PHE A 216 -6.20 10.11 16.09
N TYR A 217 -5.88 11.37 15.79
CA TYR A 217 -6.78 12.48 16.10
C TYR A 217 -8.13 12.35 15.38
N HIS A 218 -8.12 12.00 14.09
CA HIS A 218 -9.32 11.78 13.30
C HIS A 218 -10.13 10.59 13.82
N ILE A 219 -9.47 9.47 14.16
CA ILE A 219 -10.15 8.32 14.79
C ILE A 219 -10.83 8.74 16.10
N TYR A 220 -10.15 9.53 16.93
CA TYR A 220 -10.71 10.02 18.19
C TYR A 220 -11.99 10.86 17.97
N LEU A 221 -11.97 11.79 17.01
CA LEU A 221 -13.15 12.61 16.67
C LEU A 221 -14.31 11.78 16.11
N HIS A 222 -14.00 10.71 15.38
CA HIS A 222 -14.98 9.86 14.70
C HIS A 222 -15.29 8.55 15.43
N TYR A 223 -14.86 8.40 16.69
CA TYR A 223 -14.96 7.14 17.45
C TYR A 223 -16.39 6.58 17.48
N GLY A 224 -17.39 7.45 17.65
CA GLY A 224 -18.80 7.04 17.69
C GLY A 224 -19.35 6.47 16.37
N GLN A 225 -18.62 6.59 15.26
CA GLN A 225 -18.98 5.98 13.97
C GLN A 225 -18.63 4.48 13.90
N CYS A 226 -17.74 4.01 14.77
CA CYS A 226 -17.30 2.61 14.82
C CYS A 226 -18.19 1.71 15.69
N SER A 227 -19.16 2.29 16.41
CA SER A 227 -19.98 1.60 17.43
C SER A 227 -21.43 1.38 17.01
N LEU A 228 -21.75 1.51 15.72
CA LEU A 228 -23.10 1.45 15.15
C LEU A 228 -23.41 0.09 14.55
#